data_AF-A0A2Z4PR06-F1
#
_entry.id   AF-A0A2Z4PR06-F1
#
_cell.length_a   1.000
_cell.length_b   1.000
_cell.length_c   1.000
_cell.angle_alpha   90.00
_cell.angle_beta   90.00
_cell.angle_gamma   90.00
#
_symmetry.space_group_name_H-M   'P 1'
#
loop_
_entity.id
_entity.type
_entity.pdbx_description
1 polymer ?
#
loop_
_entity_poly.entity_id
_entity_poly.type
_entity_poly.pdbx_seq_one_letter_code
_entity_poly.pdbx_strand_id
1 'polypeptide(L)'
;MLNNLGDNCLEKHRKVPENKTNFSDVSSLPKPIFTDSMIIMEKESWVYTIKAYKRDEQGVYICFSDRSKKSSYNSQEPMVIRKYGDRYVAIRLYSDVCEDFAR
;
A
#
# COMPACT_ATOMS: atom_id res chain seq x y z
N MET A 1 43.20 1.98 -39.68
CA MET A 1 42.33 3.16 -39.50
C MET A 1 41.22 2.76 -38.56
N LEU A 2 41.20 3.32 -37.35
CA LEU A 2 40.16 3.10 -36.34
C LEU A 2 39.04 4.09 -36.63
N ASN A 3 37.87 3.61 -37.05
CA ASN A 3 36.69 4.45 -37.20
C ASN A 3 35.77 4.24 -36.01
N ASN A 4 35.71 5.29 -35.18
CA ASN A 4 34.69 5.55 -34.18
C ASN A 4 33.28 5.47 -34.80
N LEU A 5 32.42 4.64 -34.25
CA LEU A 5 30.97 4.75 -34.42
C LEU A 5 30.41 5.23 -33.09
N GLY A 6 30.06 6.52 -33.09
CA GLY A 6 29.64 7.27 -31.92
C GLY A 6 28.31 6.80 -31.36
N ASP A 7 28.23 6.90 -30.04
CA ASP A 7 27.05 6.85 -29.23
C ASP A 7 25.99 7.82 -29.75
N ASN A 8 24.80 7.31 -30.05
CA ASN A 8 23.62 8.14 -30.29
C ASN A 8 22.39 7.49 -29.66
N CYS A 9 22.43 7.29 -28.34
CA CYS A 9 21.23 7.12 -27.54
C CYS A 9 20.59 8.51 -27.36
N LEU A 10 19.69 8.88 -28.27
CA LEU A 10 18.78 10.00 -28.10
C LEU A 10 17.88 9.71 -26.90
N GLU A 11 18.29 10.17 -25.71
CA GLU A 11 17.42 10.26 -24.54
C GLU A 11 16.29 11.26 -24.86
N LYS A 12 15.14 10.73 -25.27
CA LYS A 12 13.88 11.45 -25.19
C LYS A 12 13.66 11.81 -23.72
N HIS A 13 13.95 13.05 -23.34
CA HIS A 13 13.57 13.61 -22.05
C HIS A 13 12.04 13.57 -21.91
N ARG A 14 11.52 12.46 -21.39
CA ARG A 14 10.17 12.38 -20.87
C ARG A 14 10.12 13.35 -19.70
N LYS A 15 9.43 14.49 -19.86
CA LYS A 15 9.09 15.38 -18.75
C LYS A 15 8.33 14.55 -17.72
N VAL A 16 9.03 14.12 -16.67
CA VAL A 16 8.42 13.52 -15.48
C VAL A 16 7.59 14.62 -14.85
N PRO A 17 6.27 14.44 -14.65
CA PRO A 17 5.47 15.44 -13.95
C PRO A 17 6.09 15.74 -12.58
N GLU A 18 6.22 17.01 -12.22
CA GLU A 18 6.92 17.50 -11.02
C GLU A 18 6.32 17.09 -9.67
N ASN A 19 5.30 16.21 -9.64
CA ASN A 19 4.84 15.62 -8.40
C ASN A 19 5.71 14.41 -8.02
N LYS A 20 6.97 14.68 -7.67
CA LYS A 20 7.82 13.71 -6.99
C LYS A 20 7.37 13.61 -5.53
N THR A 21 6.46 12.68 -5.21
CA THR A 21 6.28 12.24 -3.83
C THR A 21 7.59 11.60 -3.37
N ASN A 22 8.34 12.29 -2.52
CA ASN A 22 9.56 11.77 -1.93
C ASN A 22 9.21 11.01 -0.64
N PHE A 23 10.00 10.00 -0.26
CA PHE A 23 9.79 9.29 1.03
C PHE A 23 9.92 10.22 2.25
N SER A 24 10.57 11.38 2.11
CA SER A 24 10.59 12.45 3.13
C SER A 24 9.19 12.96 3.48
N ASP A 25 8.24 12.83 2.55
CA ASP A 25 6.88 13.32 2.68
C ASP A 25 6.01 12.33 3.47
N VAL A 26 6.57 11.23 3.98
CA VAL A 26 5.90 10.31 4.94
C VAL A 26 5.43 11.06 6.19
N SER A 27 6.10 12.15 6.57
CA SER A 27 5.67 13.04 7.64
C SER A 27 4.33 13.74 7.35
N SER A 28 3.90 13.81 6.09
CA SER A 28 2.61 14.34 5.64
C SER A 28 1.50 13.27 5.51
N LEU A 29 1.76 12.04 5.97
CA LEU A 29 0.72 11.03 6.07
C LEU A 29 -0.34 11.46 7.10
N PRO A 30 -1.63 11.19 6.83
CA PRO A 30 -2.68 11.54 7.76
C PRO A 30 -2.48 10.76 9.04
N LYS A 31 -2.84 11.38 10.18
CA LYS A 31 -2.79 10.67 11.45
C LYS A 31 -3.79 9.51 11.41
N PRO A 32 -3.36 8.28 11.72
CA PRO A 32 -4.27 7.15 11.79
C PRO A 32 -5.27 7.34 12.93
N ILE A 33 -6.53 6.99 12.66
CA ILE A 33 -7.59 6.85 13.65
C ILE A 33 -7.62 5.38 14.05
N PHE A 34 -7.50 5.12 15.35
CA PHE A 34 -7.53 3.77 15.92
C PHE A 34 -8.89 3.51 16.56
N THR A 35 -9.44 2.34 16.30
CA THR A 35 -10.56 1.76 17.03
C THR A 35 -10.15 0.39 17.56
N ASP A 36 -11.03 -0.28 18.30
CA ASP A 36 -10.77 -1.61 18.87
C ASP A 36 -10.42 -2.66 17.81
N SER A 37 -10.90 -2.50 16.57
CA SER A 37 -10.71 -3.48 15.48
C SER A 37 -10.20 -2.89 14.18
N MET A 38 -9.98 -1.57 14.08
CA MET A 38 -9.60 -0.92 12.84
C MET A 38 -8.57 0.19 13.01
N ILE A 39 -7.76 0.37 11.96
CA ILE A 39 -6.92 1.55 11.75
C ILE A 39 -7.40 2.20 10.46
N ILE A 40 -7.71 3.49 10.51
CA ILE A 40 -8.21 4.25 9.37
C ILE A 40 -7.26 5.41 9.09
N MET A 41 -6.81 5.55 7.85
CA MET A 41 -6.01 6.68 7.38
C MET A 41 -6.74 7.36 6.22
N GLU A 42 -7.14 8.60 6.42
CA GLU A 42 -7.99 9.33 5.48
C GLU A 42 -7.28 10.56 4.91
N LYS A 43 -7.28 10.69 3.59
CA LYS A 43 -6.86 11.88 2.83
C LYS A 43 -8.04 12.44 2.05
N GLU A 44 -7.85 13.59 1.40
CA GLU A 44 -8.89 14.21 0.57
C GLU A 44 -9.42 13.30 -0.55
N SER A 45 -8.55 12.47 -1.16
CA SER A 45 -8.90 11.62 -2.31
C SER A 45 -8.82 10.12 -2.05
N TRP A 46 -8.37 9.70 -0.85
CA TRP A 46 -8.08 8.30 -0.52
C TRP A 46 -8.52 7.96 0.90
N VAL A 47 -8.95 6.71 1.09
CA VAL A 47 -9.18 6.08 2.40
C VAL A 47 -8.42 4.78 2.43
N TYR A 48 -7.58 4.59 3.43
CA TYR A 48 -6.93 3.33 3.72
C TYR A 48 -7.44 2.77 5.04
N THR A 49 -7.79 1.49 5.06
CA THR A 49 -8.29 0.82 6.26
C THR A 49 -7.54 -0.49 6.48
N ILE A 50 -7.15 -0.74 7.73
CA ILE A 50 -6.73 -2.06 8.20
C ILE A 50 -7.79 -2.50 9.21
N LYS A 51 -8.50 -3.60 8.93
CA LYS A 51 -9.52 -4.16 9.83
C LYS A 51 -9.10 -5.54 10.28
N ALA A 52 -9.07 -5.77 11.59
CA ALA A 52 -8.80 -7.08 12.19
C ALA A 52 -10.09 -7.90 12.26
N TYR A 53 -10.01 -9.17 11.87
CA TYR A 53 -11.17 -10.08 11.82
C TYR A 53 -11.05 -11.23 12.81
N LYS A 54 -9.91 -11.93 12.81
CA LYS A 54 -9.67 -13.08 13.67
C LYS A 54 -8.22 -13.15 14.12
N ARG A 55 -7.99 -13.80 15.26
CA ARG A 55 -6.67 -14.14 15.79
C ARG A 55 -6.64 -15.64 16.06
N ASP A 56 -5.59 -16.30 15.60
CA ASP A 56 -5.29 -17.69 15.91
C ASP A 56 -3.78 -17.86 16.21
N GLU A 57 -3.31 -19.11 16.28
CA GLU A 57 -1.90 -19.46 16.50
C GLU A 57 -0.97 -18.94 15.39
N GLN A 58 -1.49 -18.74 14.18
CA GLN A 58 -0.75 -18.25 13.04
C GLN A 58 -0.66 -16.71 12.99
N GLY A 59 -1.45 -15.98 13.77
CA GLY A 59 -1.37 -14.52 13.87
C GLY A 59 -2.72 -13.80 13.86
N VAL A 60 -2.69 -12.51 13.53
CA VAL A 60 -3.90 -11.68 13.41
C VAL A 60 -4.24 -11.49 11.94
N TYR A 61 -5.37 -12.02 11.51
CA TYR A 61 -5.84 -11.85 10.14
C TYR A 61 -6.53 -10.51 10.01
N ILE A 62 -6.12 -9.77 8.99
CA ILE A 62 -6.59 -8.43 8.69
C ILE A 62 -7.04 -8.36 7.24
N CYS A 63 -8.00 -7.50 6.96
CA CYS A 63 -8.22 -7.00 5.61
C CYS A 63 -7.61 -5.61 5.49
N PHE A 64 -6.71 -5.43 4.53
CA PHE A 64 -6.25 -4.11 4.10
C PHE A 64 -7.14 -3.64 2.95
N SER A 65 -7.61 -2.40 2.99
CA SER A 65 -8.37 -1.78 1.91
C SER A 65 -7.77 -0.44 1.53
N ASP A 66 -7.64 -0.20 0.23
CA ASP A 66 -7.26 1.06 -0.36
C ASP A 66 -8.36 1.53 -1.34
N ARG A 67 -9.06 2.60 -0.96
CA ARG A 67 -10.23 3.09 -1.68
C ARG A 67 -10.06 4.52 -2.11
N SER A 68 -10.36 4.80 -3.37
CA SER A 68 -10.45 6.16 -3.89
C SER A 68 -11.79 6.79 -3.49
N LYS A 69 -11.77 8.06 -3.06
CA LYS A 69 -13.00 8.83 -2.83
C LYS A 69 -13.55 9.46 -4.10
N LYS A 70 -12.71 9.60 -5.13
CA LYS A 70 -12.99 10.36 -6.35
C LYS A 70 -13.13 9.46 -7.60
N SER A 71 -13.04 8.14 -7.44
CA SER A 71 -13.18 7.17 -8.53
C SER A 71 -13.82 5.88 -8.02
N SER A 72 -14.11 4.94 -8.93
CA SER A 72 -14.59 3.60 -8.60
C SER A 72 -13.51 2.66 -8.07
N TYR A 73 -12.25 3.11 -8.00
CA TYR A 73 -11.16 2.27 -7.51
C TYR A 73 -11.40 1.91 -6.03
N ASN A 74 -11.40 0.60 -5.78
CA ASN A 74 -11.53 0.03 -4.47
C ASN A 74 -10.87 -1.35 -4.49
N SER A 75 -9.80 -1.51 -3.73
CA SER A 75 -9.06 -2.75 -3.64
C SER A 75 -9.00 -3.22 -2.19
N GLN A 76 -8.92 -4.54 -2.05
CA GLN A 76 -8.82 -5.22 -0.77
C GLN A 76 -7.82 -6.36 -0.86
N GLU A 77 -6.99 -6.48 0.17
CA GLU A 77 -5.96 -7.50 0.25
C GLU A 77 -6.01 -8.19 1.62
N PRO A 78 -6.20 -9.52 1.65
CA PRO A 78 -6.13 -10.27 2.89
C PRO A 78 -4.67 -10.38 3.35
N MET A 79 -4.42 -10.13 4.63
CA MET A 79 -3.09 -10.21 5.22
C MET A 79 -3.14 -10.85 6.61
N VAL A 80 -1.98 -11.30 7.08
CA VAL A 80 -1.77 -11.75 8.45
C VAL A 80 -0.64 -10.95 9.10
N ILE A 81 -0.87 -10.43 10.31
CA ILE A 81 0.16 -9.84 11.14
C ILE A 81 0.74 -10.93 12.03
N ARG A 82 2.05 -11.15 11.92
CA ARG A 82 2.82 -12.14 12.68
C ARG A 82 3.94 -11.48 13.46
N LYS A 83 4.28 -12.06 14.62
CA LYS A 83 5.41 -11.63 15.44
C LYS A 83 6.63 -12.50 15.12
N TYR A 84 7.74 -11.86 14.76
CA TYR A 84 9.04 -12.49 14.53
C TYR A 84 10.08 -11.81 15.42
N GLY A 85 10.45 -12.47 16.53
CA GLY A 85 11.25 -11.84 17.58
C GLY A 85 10.54 -10.61 18.14
N ASP A 86 11.18 -9.46 18.11
CA ASP A 86 10.61 -8.19 18.62
C ASP A 86 9.85 -7.38 17.55
N ARG A 87 9.65 -7.94 16.36
CA ARG A 87 9.02 -7.23 15.23
C ARG A 87 7.68 -7.83 14.88
N TYR A 88 6.73 -6.97 14.53
CA TYR A 88 5.49 -7.35 13.87
C TYR A 88 5.61 -7.13 12.37
N VAL A 89 5.18 -8.11 11.58
CA VAL A 89 5.24 -8.07 10.12
C VAL A 89 3.86 -8.41 9.57
N ALA A 90 3.36 -7.58 8.65
CA ALA A 90 2.17 -7.88 7.87
C ALA A 90 2.58 -8.61 6.59
N ILE A 91 2.02 -9.79 6.36
CA ILE A 91 2.32 -10.65 5.21
C ILE A 91 1.02 -10.86 4.44
N ARG A 92 1.05 -10.68 3.13
CA ARG A 92 -0.08 -11.03 2.27
C ARG A 92 -0.32 -12.54 2.35
N LEU A 93 -1.54 -12.94 2.67
CA LEU A 93 -1.91 -14.35 2.81
C LEU A 93 -3.36 -14.51 2.34
N TYR A 94 -3.59 -15.48 1.45
CA TYR A 94 -4.94 -15.80 1.00
C TYR A 94 -5.81 -16.23 2.20
N SER A 95 -6.93 -15.54 2.40
CA SER A 95 -7.92 -15.85 3.44
C SER A 95 -9.27 -15.21 3.13
N ASP A 96 -10.29 -15.62 3.88
CA ASP A 96 -11.70 -15.22 3.85
C ASP A 96 -12.01 -13.88 4.52
N VAL A 97 -10.99 -13.08 4.89
CA VAL A 97 -11.21 -11.87 5.71
C VAL A 97 -11.57 -10.62 4.91
N CYS A 98 -11.44 -10.63 3.58
CA CYS A 98 -11.77 -9.51 2.68
C CYS A 98 -13.04 -9.75 1.84
N GLU A 99 -13.97 -10.55 2.36
CA GLU A 99 -15.14 -11.03 1.59
C GLU A 99 -16.15 -9.96 1.16
N ASP A 100 -15.96 -8.69 1.57
CA ASP A 100 -16.85 -7.59 1.17
C ASP A 100 -16.84 -7.33 -0.36
N PHE A 101 -15.83 -7.81 -1.11
CA PHE A 101 -15.72 -7.67 -2.58
C PHE A 101 -15.40 -8.98 -3.33
N ALA A 102 -15.51 -10.13 -2.68
CA ALA A 102 -15.24 -11.45 -3.28
C ALA A 102 -16.47 -12.08 -3.97
N ARG A 103 -17.51 -11.30 -4.26
CA ARG A 103 -18.75 -11.74 -4.93
C ARG A 103 -18.86 -11.20 -6.34
#